data_AF-A0A969HA60-F1
#
_entry.id   AF-A0A969HA60-F1
#
_cell.length_a   1.000
_cell.length_b   1.000
_cell.length_c   1.000
_cell.angle_alpha   90.00
_cell.angle_beta   90.00
_cell.angle_gamma   90.00
#
_symmetry.space_group_name_H-M   'P 1'
#
loop_
_entity.id
_entity.type
_entity.pdbx_description
1 polymer ?
#
loop_
_entity_poly.entity_id
_entity_poly.type
_entity_poly.pdbx_seq_one_letter_code
_entity_poly.pdbx_strand_id
1 'polypeptide(L)'
;MAALWPDRPPLAVPTGEDTPKLFDAVVKLSTELVNGQMAPKPWPNFLPAQFSLQSPIHDAQKNCTFVLVPTVSDWLNGDTEALWPGVDWRKAAMRPVMGLLDNPAEAIQVPLYFDLSRYHLAVLATPAGAKTSFLRSLLVSLAATHSPDEFHAYVLDLGGRNFRSLEELPHVARSSTPTRKLTRSACSACWKSWKK
;
A
#
# COMPACT_ATOMS: atom_id res chain seq x y z
N MET A 1 -26.63 36.32 -9.23
CA MET A 1 -27.86 36.20 -8.42
C MET A 1 -27.46 35.59 -7.09
N ALA A 2 -27.27 36.40 -6.05
CA ALA A 2 -26.81 35.93 -4.74
C ALA A 2 -28.01 35.45 -3.91
N ALA A 3 -27.85 34.37 -3.15
CA ALA A 3 -28.88 33.88 -2.25
C ALA A 3 -29.11 34.89 -1.12
N LEU A 4 -30.33 35.43 -1.02
CA LEU A 4 -30.76 36.28 0.08
C LEU A 4 -31.31 35.40 1.20
N TRP A 5 -30.66 35.40 2.36
CA TRP A 5 -31.17 34.75 3.57
C TRP A 5 -32.12 35.71 4.31
N PRO A 6 -33.39 35.33 4.58
CA PRO A 6 -34.40 36.25 5.13
C PRO A 6 -34.05 36.90 6.47
N ASP A 7 -33.35 36.16 7.34
CA ASP A 7 -33.12 36.57 8.73
C ASP A 7 -31.72 37.14 8.97
N ARG A 8 -30.91 37.36 7.92
CA ARG A 8 -29.57 37.91 8.07
C ARG A 8 -29.67 39.45 8.20
N PRO A 9 -29.27 40.05 9.33
CA PRO A 9 -29.21 41.51 9.44
C PRO A 9 -28.27 42.08 8.38
N PRO A 10 -28.57 43.28 7.83
CA PRO A 10 -27.75 43.88 6.79
C PRO A 10 -26.33 44.10 7.31
N LEU A 11 -25.36 43.44 6.67
CA LEU A 11 -23.95 43.64 6.97
C LEU A 11 -23.57 45.05 6.49
N ALA A 12 -22.93 45.83 7.36
CA ALA A 12 -22.29 47.08 6.96
C ALA A 12 -21.28 46.76 5.84
N VAL A 13 -21.47 47.35 4.67
CA VAL A 13 -20.55 47.19 3.54
C VAL A 13 -19.31 48.03 3.86
N PRO A 14 -18.13 47.43 4.08
CA PRO A 14 -16.93 48.20 4.38
C PRO A 14 -16.55 49.02 3.14
N THR A 15 -16.52 50.35 3.27
CA THR A 15 -16.00 51.25 2.25
C THR A 15 -14.51 51.49 2.51
N GLY A 16 -13.63 50.92 1.68
CA GLY A 16 -12.17 51.16 1.71
C GLY A 16 -11.33 49.91 1.89
N GLU A 17 -10.03 50.03 1.60
CA GLU A 17 -8.92 49.03 1.53
C GLU A 17 -8.86 47.91 2.60
N ASP A 18 -9.68 47.98 3.64
CA ASP A 18 -9.73 47.08 4.80
C ASP A 18 -10.76 45.93 4.66
N THR A 19 -11.09 45.52 3.43
CA THR A 19 -11.88 44.29 3.27
C THR A 19 -10.94 43.11 3.47
N PRO A 20 -11.03 42.34 4.59
CA PRO A 20 -10.18 41.17 4.75
C PRO A 20 -10.43 40.27 3.55
N LYS A 21 -9.35 39.72 2.98
CA LYS A 21 -9.49 38.76 1.89
C LYS A 21 -10.39 37.64 2.40
N LEU A 22 -11.26 37.11 1.55
CA LEU A 22 -12.24 36.09 1.97
C LEU A 22 -11.60 34.98 2.80
N PHE A 23 -10.36 34.58 2.46
CA PHE A 23 -9.62 33.59 3.22
C PHE A 23 -9.27 34.04 4.65
N ASP A 24 -8.90 35.30 4.89
CA ASP A 24 -8.59 35.82 6.22
C ASP A 24 -9.84 35.80 7.11
N ALA A 25 -10.99 36.18 6.55
CA ALA A 25 -12.26 36.13 7.26
C ALA A 25 -12.67 34.69 7.61
N VAL A 26 -12.50 33.75 6.66
CA VAL A 26 -12.78 32.32 6.89
C VAL A 26 -11.82 31.73 7.92
N VAL A 27 -10.52 32.03 7.83
CA VAL A 27 -9.51 31.56 8.79
C VAL A 27 -9.83 32.08 10.19
N LYS A 28 -10.15 33.38 10.33
CA LYS A 28 -10.52 33.97 11.61
C LYS A 28 -11.76 33.31 12.23
N LEU A 29 -12.85 33.18 11.46
CA LEU A 29 -14.08 32.51 11.92
C LEU A 29 -13.83 31.06 12.32
N SER A 30 -13.03 30.32 11.54
CA SER A 30 -12.68 28.94 11.87
C SER A 30 -11.84 28.85 13.14
N THR A 31 -10.90 29.80 13.36
CA THR A 31 -10.07 29.87 14.56
C THR A 31 -10.92 30.18 15.80
N GLU A 32 -11.88 31.10 15.68
CA GLU A 32 -12.84 31.43 16.74
C GLU A 32 -13.74 30.23 17.07
N LEU A 33 -14.27 29.52 16.07
CA LEU A 33 -15.09 28.31 16.25
C LEU A 33 -14.33 27.16 16.93
N VAL A 34 -13.01 27.09 16.72
CA VAL A 34 -12.14 26.04 17.26
C VAL A 34 -11.42 26.53 18.54
N ASN A 35 -11.88 27.63 19.15
CA ASN A 35 -11.33 28.20 20.39
C ASN A 35 -9.81 28.43 20.35
N GLY A 36 -9.28 28.82 19.19
CA GLY A 36 -7.84 29.02 19.01
C GLY A 36 -7.01 27.74 18.98
N GLN A 37 -7.61 26.55 19.03
CA GLN A 37 -6.89 25.32 18.76
C GLN A 37 -6.60 25.20 17.27
N MET A 38 -5.40 24.75 16.92
CA MET A 38 -5.03 24.52 15.53
C MET A 38 -5.89 23.37 14.98
N ALA A 39 -6.65 23.64 13.91
CA ALA A 39 -7.45 22.62 13.27
C ALA A 39 -6.53 21.47 12.80
N PRO A 40 -6.89 20.19 13.04
CA PRO A 40 -6.11 19.06 12.55
C PRO A 40 -6.04 19.10 11.03
N LYS A 41 -4.89 18.72 10.46
CA LYS A 41 -4.72 18.66 9.01
C LYS A 41 -5.79 17.72 8.44
N PRO A 42 -6.59 18.16 7.45
CA PRO A 42 -7.74 17.38 6.98
C PRO A 42 -7.35 16.15 6.16
N TRP A 43 -6.11 16.09 5.66
CA TRP A 43 -5.61 14.99 4.84
C TRP A 43 -4.17 14.63 5.21
N PRO A 44 -3.75 13.37 5.06
CA PRO A 44 -2.35 13.01 5.18
C PRO A 44 -1.52 13.70 4.08
N ASN A 45 -0.21 13.46 4.04
CA ASN A 45 0.58 13.84 2.87
C ASN A 45 0.11 13.04 1.64
N PHE A 46 0.38 13.53 0.43
CA PHE A 46 0.03 12.77 -0.77
C PHE A 46 0.78 11.43 -0.80
N LEU A 47 0.10 10.40 -1.27
CA LEU A 47 0.74 9.12 -1.55
C LEU A 47 1.87 9.30 -2.57
N PRO A 48 3.01 8.61 -2.39
CA PRO A 48 4.09 8.63 -3.37
C PRO A 48 3.60 8.04 -4.70
N ALA A 49 4.02 8.66 -5.81
CA ALA A 49 3.63 8.20 -7.15
C ALA A 49 4.05 6.75 -7.42
N GLN A 50 5.18 6.32 -6.86
CA GLN A 50 5.69 4.96 -6.92
C GLN A 50 6.45 4.67 -5.63
N PHE A 51 6.31 3.44 -5.13
CA PHE A 51 7.11 2.92 -4.03
C PHE A 51 7.22 1.39 -4.20
N SER A 52 8.23 0.80 -3.57
CA SER A 52 8.42 -0.65 -3.55
C SER A 52 8.03 -1.22 -2.19
N LEU A 53 7.80 -2.53 -2.11
CA LEU A 53 7.38 -3.20 -0.87
C LEU A 53 8.41 -3.05 0.27
N GLN A 54 9.69 -2.88 -0.07
CA GLN A 54 10.79 -2.66 0.86
C GLN A 54 11.04 -1.18 1.20
N SER A 55 10.42 -0.24 0.48
CA SER A 55 10.72 1.18 0.65
C SER A 55 10.26 1.67 2.02
N PRO A 56 11.11 2.41 2.76
CA PRO A 56 10.69 3.04 4.01
C PRO A 56 9.65 4.13 3.71
N ILE A 57 8.54 4.09 4.43
CA ILE A 57 7.44 5.03 4.35
C ILE A 57 7.39 5.81 5.66
N HIS A 58 7.37 7.13 5.56
CA HIS A 58 7.34 8.03 6.71
C HIS A 58 5.92 8.56 6.96
N ASP A 59 5.33 8.21 8.10
CA ASP A 59 4.07 8.77 8.59
C ASP A 59 4.35 10.09 9.32
N ALA A 60 3.91 11.20 8.73
CA ALA A 60 4.13 12.53 9.27
C ALA A 60 3.31 12.84 10.54
N GLN A 61 2.17 12.17 10.76
CA GLN A 61 1.36 12.39 11.96
C GLN A 61 1.90 11.60 13.16
N LYS A 62 2.30 10.34 12.94
CA LYS A 62 2.88 9.49 13.99
C LYS A 62 4.38 9.68 14.16
N ASN A 63 5.02 10.46 13.29
CA ASN A 63 6.46 10.68 13.23
C ASN A 63 7.24 9.36 13.28
N CYS A 64 6.81 8.38 12.48
CA CYS A 64 7.41 7.06 12.44
C CYS A 64 7.68 6.61 11.00
N THR A 65 8.70 5.78 10.85
CA THR A 65 9.05 5.17 9.56
C THR A 65 8.80 3.67 9.64
N PHE A 66 8.12 3.12 8.64
CA PHE A 66 7.87 1.68 8.55
C PHE A 66 8.12 1.16 7.13
N VAL A 67 8.27 -0.15 7.02
CA VAL A 67 8.43 -0.87 5.74
C VAL A 67 7.25 -1.84 5.60
N LEU A 68 6.68 -1.95 4.40
CA LEU A 68 5.51 -2.80 4.18
C LEU A 68 5.85 -4.28 4.29
N VAL A 69 6.93 -4.71 3.64
CA VAL A 69 7.38 -6.10 3.65
C VAL A 69 8.89 -6.15 3.90
N PRO A 70 9.33 -6.17 5.17
CA PRO A 70 10.76 -6.14 5.52
C PRO A 70 11.52 -7.35 4.98
N THR A 71 10.86 -8.51 4.85
CA THR A 71 11.46 -9.73 4.30
C THR A 71 11.97 -9.55 2.87
N VAL A 72 11.35 -8.66 2.08
CA VAL A 72 11.83 -8.34 0.72
C VAL A 72 13.16 -7.59 0.77
N SER A 73 13.40 -6.77 1.80
CA SER A 73 14.70 -6.13 2.03
C SER A 73 15.78 -7.18 2.31
N ASP A 74 15.50 -8.12 3.22
CA ASP A 74 16.43 -9.19 3.61
C ASP A 74 16.84 -10.03 2.39
N TRP A 75 15.84 -10.40 1.60
CA TRP A 75 15.97 -11.05 0.30
C TRP A 75 16.91 -10.31 -0.67
N LEU A 76 16.69 -9.01 -0.86
CA LEU A 76 17.53 -8.17 -1.72
C LEU A 76 18.96 -8.07 -1.19
N ASN A 77 19.14 -8.05 0.14
CA ASN A 77 20.46 -8.05 0.78
C ASN A 77 21.15 -9.43 0.69
N GLY A 78 20.38 -10.49 0.47
CA GLY A 78 20.89 -11.87 0.39
C GLY A 78 20.83 -12.63 1.71
N ASP A 79 20.19 -12.03 2.71
CA ASP A 79 20.00 -12.60 4.03
C ASP A 79 18.89 -13.65 3.94
N THR A 80 19.31 -14.93 3.92
CA THR A 80 18.43 -16.09 3.75
C THR A 80 18.47 -17.05 4.93
N GLU A 81 19.11 -16.67 6.04
CA GLU A 81 19.28 -17.54 7.20
C GLU A 81 17.95 -17.81 7.93
N ALA A 82 17.02 -16.85 7.92
CA ALA A 82 15.70 -16.96 8.55
C ALA A 82 14.56 -16.93 7.51
N LEU A 83 14.67 -17.70 6.43
CA LEU A 83 13.59 -17.81 5.44
C LEU A 83 12.33 -18.43 6.07
N TRP A 84 11.23 -17.67 6.00
CA TRP A 84 9.88 -17.99 6.47
C TRP A 84 9.82 -18.48 7.93
N PRO A 85 9.53 -17.58 8.90
CA PRO A 85 9.40 -17.95 10.31
C PRO A 85 8.17 -18.84 10.61
N GLY A 86 7.31 -19.08 9.61
CA GLY A 86 6.01 -19.74 9.73
C GLY A 86 4.89 -18.70 9.92
N VAL A 87 3.74 -18.91 9.27
CA VAL A 87 2.62 -17.97 9.35
C VAL A 87 1.56 -18.46 10.32
N ASP A 88 1.01 -17.55 11.13
CA ASP A 88 -0.19 -17.86 11.93
C ASP A 88 -1.42 -17.85 11.03
N TRP A 89 -1.87 -19.05 10.67
CA TRP A 89 -3.04 -19.27 9.81
C TRP A 89 -4.35 -18.70 10.34
N ARG A 90 -4.47 -18.48 11.65
CA ARG A 90 -5.70 -17.92 12.24
C ARG A 90 -5.74 -16.40 12.17
N LYS A 91 -4.59 -15.74 12.03
CA LYS A 91 -4.48 -14.27 12.18
C LYS A 91 -3.89 -13.56 10.97
N ALA A 92 -2.92 -14.16 10.28
CA ALA A 92 -2.07 -13.46 9.33
C ALA A 92 -1.91 -14.17 7.97
N ALA A 93 -2.32 -15.43 7.84
CA ALA A 93 -2.21 -16.13 6.55
C ALA A 93 -3.11 -15.52 5.48
N MET A 94 -2.64 -15.61 4.23
CA MET A 94 -3.32 -15.12 3.04
C MET A 94 -3.72 -13.63 3.12
N ARG A 95 -2.93 -12.83 3.86
CA ARG A 95 -3.13 -11.39 4.03
C ARG A 95 -1.97 -10.57 3.47
N PRO A 96 -1.80 -10.49 2.14
CA PRO A 96 -0.69 -9.75 1.55
C PRO A 96 -0.84 -8.25 1.77
N VAL A 97 0.28 -7.60 2.09
CA VAL A 97 0.41 -6.14 2.05
C VAL A 97 0.64 -5.71 0.61
N MET A 98 -0.20 -4.82 0.10
CA MET A 98 -0.17 -4.39 -1.30
C MET A 98 0.22 -2.93 -1.49
N GLY A 99 0.10 -2.10 -0.45
CA GLY A 99 0.44 -0.70 -0.56
C GLY A 99 0.05 0.12 0.65
N LEU A 100 -0.37 1.34 0.40
CA LEU A 100 -0.84 2.29 1.41
C LEU A 100 -2.30 2.67 1.13
N LEU A 101 -3.05 2.83 2.20
CA LEU A 101 -4.42 3.29 2.24
C LEU A 101 -4.45 4.63 2.99
N ASP A 102 -5.01 5.66 2.36
CA ASP A 102 -5.30 6.92 3.02
C ASP A 102 -6.58 6.77 3.86
N ASN A 103 -6.49 7.04 5.17
CA ASN A 103 -7.65 7.21 6.05
C ASN A 103 -7.90 8.71 6.24
N PRO A 104 -8.88 9.31 5.55
CA PRO A 104 -9.11 10.74 5.62
C PRO A 104 -9.77 11.20 6.91
N ALA A 105 -10.49 10.30 7.60
CA ALA A 105 -11.16 10.64 8.85
C ALA A 105 -10.16 10.94 9.99
N GLU A 106 -9.03 10.23 9.97
CA GLU A 106 -7.95 10.40 10.96
C GLU A 106 -6.73 11.14 10.38
N ALA A 107 -6.75 11.43 9.07
CA ALA A 107 -5.64 11.99 8.32
C ALA A 107 -4.31 11.21 8.43
N ILE A 108 -4.41 9.86 8.52
CA ILE A 108 -3.27 8.93 8.55
C ILE A 108 -3.15 8.11 7.26
N GLN A 109 -1.97 7.53 7.04
CA GLN A 109 -1.74 6.51 6.03
C GLN A 109 -1.43 5.18 6.71
N VAL A 110 -2.09 4.10 6.28
CA VAL A 110 -1.89 2.76 6.85
C VAL A 110 -1.56 1.76 5.75
N PRO A 111 -0.86 0.65 6.05
CA PRO A 111 -0.65 -0.40 5.07
C PRO A 111 -1.99 -0.98 4.57
N LEU A 112 -2.10 -1.14 3.26
CA LEU A 112 -3.24 -1.78 2.60
C LEU A 112 -3.03 -3.29 2.59
N TYR A 113 -3.94 -4.01 3.25
CA TYR A 113 -4.01 -5.48 3.24
C TYR A 113 -5.23 -5.94 2.44
N PHE A 114 -5.08 -7.07 1.74
CA PHE A 114 -6.24 -7.83 1.25
C PHE A 114 -6.41 -9.09 2.08
N ASP A 115 -7.65 -9.50 2.37
CA ASP A 115 -7.92 -10.77 3.05
C ASP A 115 -8.35 -11.84 2.04
N LEU A 116 -7.36 -12.58 1.52
CA LEU A 116 -7.59 -13.68 0.58
C LEU A 116 -7.94 -15.00 1.26
N SER A 117 -7.96 -15.05 2.60
CA SER A 117 -8.43 -16.22 3.34
C SER A 117 -9.95 -16.39 3.23
N ARG A 118 -10.67 -15.30 2.95
CA ARG A 118 -12.14 -15.24 2.93
C ARG A 118 -12.72 -14.81 1.60
N TYR A 119 -11.96 -14.05 0.81
CA TYR A 119 -12.48 -13.39 -0.39
C TYR A 119 -11.63 -13.65 -1.62
N HIS A 120 -12.28 -13.65 -2.77
CA HIS A 120 -11.60 -13.65 -4.07
C HIS A 120 -11.32 -12.22 -4.52
N LEU A 121 -10.24 -12.02 -5.27
CA LEU A 121 -9.81 -10.71 -5.74
C LEU A 121 -9.92 -10.62 -7.26
N ALA A 122 -10.63 -9.59 -7.74
CA ALA A 122 -10.69 -9.22 -9.14
C ALA A 122 -10.01 -7.86 -9.33
N VAL A 123 -9.09 -7.77 -10.30
CA VAL A 123 -8.28 -6.57 -10.54
C VAL A 123 -8.62 -5.99 -11.91
N LEU A 124 -9.20 -4.80 -11.91
CA LEU A 124 -9.49 -4.05 -13.13
C LEU A 124 -8.56 -2.83 -13.18
N ALA A 125 -7.94 -2.61 -14.32
CA ALA A 125 -7.15 -1.41 -14.54
C ALA A 125 -7.21 -0.99 -16.01
N THR A 126 -7.20 0.32 -16.25
CA THR A 126 -7.11 0.91 -17.58
C THR A 126 -5.68 0.99 -18.12
N PRO A 127 -4.62 1.26 -17.32
CA PRO A 127 -3.28 1.32 -17.86
C PRO A 127 -2.79 -0.07 -18.28
N ALA A 128 -2.09 -0.13 -19.41
CA ALA A 128 -1.36 -1.32 -19.82
C ALA A 128 -0.32 -1.68 -18.75
N GLY A 129 -0.33 -2.92 -18.27
CA GLY A 129 0.64 -3.43 -17.29
C GLY A 129 0.33 -3.17 -15.81
N ALA A 130 -0.59 -2.26 -15.45
CA ALA A 130 -0.93 -2.01 -14.05
C ALA A 130 -1.50 -3.26 -13.34
N LYS A 131 -2.34 -4.03 -14.04
CA LYS A 131 -2.85 -5.33 -13.56
C LYS A 131 -1.72 -6.32 -13.30
N THR A 132 -0.77 -6.39 -14.22
CA THR A 132 0.39 -7.28 -14.12
C THR A 132 1.28 -6.89 -12.95
N SER A 133 1.64 -5.62 -12.82
CA SER A 133 2.45 -5.14 -11.69
C SER A 133 1.76 -5.38 -10.36
N PHE A 134 0.46 -5.15 -10.28
CA PHE A 134 -0.32 -5.46 -9.09
C PHE A 134 -0.26 -6.97 -8.75
N LEU A 135 -0.52 -7.84 -9.73
CA LEU A 135 -0.46 -9.29 -9.49
C LEU A 135 0.95 -9.78 -9.14
N ARG A 136 2.00 -9.21 -9.73
CA ARG A 136 3.38 -9.54 -9.36
C ARG A 136 3.67 -9.15 -7.91
N SER A 137 3.29 -7.94 -7.49
CA SER A 137 3.44 -7.49 -6.10
C SER A 137 2.64 -8.36 -5.13
N LEU A 138 1.44 -8.81 -5.52
CA LEU A 138 0.62 -9.74 -4.72
C LEU A 138 1.33 -11.07 -4.48
N LEU A 139 1.87 -11.66 -5.55
CA LEU A 139 2.59 -12.93 -5.45
C LEU A 139 3.86 -12.80 -4.60
N VAL A 140 4.63 -11.72 -4.76
CA VAL A 140 5.83 -11.47 -3.94
C VAL A 140 5.47 -11.26 -2.47
N SER A 141 4.40 -10.52 -2.18
CA SER A 141 3.93 -10.26 -0.81
C SER A 141 3.47 -11.53 -0.10
N LEU A 142 2.76 -12.42 -0.80
CA LEU A 142 2.38 -13.75 -0.29
C LEU A 142 3.60 -14.66 -0.11
N ALA A 143 4.47 -14.71 -1.12
CA ALA A 143 5.70 -15.50 -1.07
C ALA A 143 6.64 -15.05 0.04
N ALA A 144 6.63 -13.77 0.43
CA ALA A 144 7.44 -13.25 1.54
C ALA A 144 6.97 -13.76 2.91
N THR A 145 5.68 -14.05 3.05
CA THR A 145 5.07 -14.41 4.34
C THR A 145 4.84 -15.90 4.51
N HIS A 146 4.67 -16.64 3.42
CA HIS A 146 4.34 -18.07 3.42
C HIS A 146 5.51 -18.87 2.86
N SER A 147 5.80 -20.03 3.43
CA SER A 147 6.73 -20.98 2.83
C SER A 147 6.13 -21.65 1.57
N PRO A 148 6.95 -22.29 0.71
CA PRO A 148 6.44 -23.01 -0.45
C PRO A 148 5.47 -24.13 -0.09
N ASP A 149 5.60 -24.74 1.09
CA ASP A 149 4.67 -25.76 1.58
C ASP A 149 3.31 -25.19 2.00
N GLU A 150 3.25 -23.88 2.26
CA GLU A 150 2.06 -23.15 2.74
C GLU A 150 1.32 -22.43 1.60
N PHE A 151 2.03 -21.99 0.57
CA PHE A 151 1.45 -21.22 -0.54
C PHE A 151 1.99 -21.67 -1.89
N HIS A 152 1.06 -22.00 -2.80
CA HIS A 152 1.34 -22.30 -4.19
C HIS A 152 0.59 -21.36 -5.11
N ALA A 153 1.28 -20.86 -6.13
CA ALA A 153 0.72 -19.98 -7.15
C ALA A 153 0.74 -20.65 -8.52
N TYR A 154 -0.41 -20.69 -9.18
CA TYR A 154 -0.57 -21.09 -10.57
C TYR A 154 -0.98 -19.87 -11.38
N VAL A 155 -0.11 -19.46 -12.31
CA VAL A 155 -0.33 -18.25 -13.11
C VAL A 155 -0.65 -18.63 -14.55
N LEU A 156 -1.83 -18.22 -15.01
CA LEU A 156 -2.25 -18.32 -16.40
C LEU A 156 -2.04 -16.96 -17.08
N ASP A 157 -0.92 -16.82 -17.79
CA ASP A 157 -0.57 -15.58 -18.48
C ASP A 157 -1.07 -15.58 -19.93
N LEU A 158 -2.17 -14.88 -20.17
CA LEU A 158 -2.77 -14.71 -21.50
C LEU A 158 -2.19 -13.52 -22.28
N GLY A 159 -1.32 -12.72 -21.65
CA GLY A 159 -0.77 -11.49 -22.21
C GLY A 159 0.68 -11.61 -22.69
N GLY A 160 1.27 -12.80 -22.60
CA GLY A 160 2.64 -13.10 -23.06
C GLY A 160 3.72 -12.79 -22.03
N ARG A 161 4.31 -13.84 -21.44
CA ARG A 161 5.56 -13.90 -20.64
C ARG A 161 5.79 -12.77 -19.63
N ASN A 162 4.73 -12.17 -19.11
CA ASN A 162 4.75 -11.15 -18.10
C ASN A 162 5.21 -11.69 -16.74
N PHE A 163 4.94 -12.95 -16.43
CA PHE A 163 5.28 -13.52 -15.14
C PHE A 163 6.60 -14.28 -15.11
N ARG A 164 7.39 -14.22 -16.20
CA ARG A 164 8.66 -14.95 -16.34
C ARG A 164 9.65 -14.66 -15.20
N SER A 165 9.69 -13.42 -14.72
CA SER A 165 10.55 -13.01 -13.61
C SER A 165 10.22 -13.68 -12.27
N LEU A 166 9.02 -14.24 -12.13
CA LEU A 166 8.54 -14.91 -10.93
C LEU A 166 8.56 -16.45 -11.05
N GLU A 167 8.91 -17.00 -12.22
CA GLU A 167 9.01 -18.46 -12.42
C GLU A 167 10.13 -19.10 -11.58
N GLU A 168 11.08 -18.31 -11.10
CA GLU A 168 12.16 -18.77 -10.23
C GLU A 168 11.77 -18.75 -8.73
N LEU A 169 10.59 -18.23 -8.38
CA LEU A 169 10.09 -18.33 -7.02
C LEU A 169 9.63 -19.77 -6.75
N PRO A 170 10.03 -20.38 -5.62
CA PRO A 170 9.66 -21.75 -5.29
C PRO A 170 8.14 -21.95 -5.12
N HIS A 171 7.39 -20.89 -4.86
CA HIS A 171 5.93 -20.90 -4.75
C HIS A 171 5.20 -20.98 -6.09
N VAL A 172 5.84 -20.52 -7.17
CA VAL A 172 5.20 -20.44 -8.50
C VAL A 172 5.47 -21.74 -9.23
N ALA A 173 4.42 -22.50 -9.50
CA ALA A 173 4.56 -23.71 -10.29
C ALA A 173 5.00 -23.37 -11.72
N ARG A 174 6.19 -23.84 -12.11
CA ARG A 174 6.67 -23.74 -13.49
C ARG A 174 5.69 -24.49 -14.39
N SER A 175 5.19 -23.84 -15.43
CA SER A 175 4.19 -24.39 -16.35
C SER A 175 4.66 -25.62 -17.16
N SER A 176 5.81 -26.23 -16.85
CA SER A 176 6.29 -27.47 -17.50
C SER A 176 7.48 -28.14 -16.78
N THR A 177 7.33 -28.75 -15.61
CA THR A 177 8.10 -29.96 -15.15
C THR A 177 7.61 -30.45 -13.78
N PRO A 178 7.64 -31.78 -13.48
CA PRO A 178 7.10 -32.30 -12.24
C PRO A 178 8.00 -31.98 -11.04
N THR A 179 7.33 -31.63 -9.96
CA THR A 179 7.83 -31.02 -8.72
C THR A 179 8.84 -31.90 -7.99
N ARG A 180 10.07 -31.43 -7.84
CA ARG A 180 11.05 -31.99 -6.89
C ARG A 180 10.78 -31.33 -5.54
N LYS A 181 10.69 -32.11 -4.45
CA LYS A 181 10.47 -31.60 -3.08
C LYS A 181 11.45 -30.44 -2.79
N LEU A 182 10.90 -29.25 -2.59
CA LEU A 182 11.66 -28.03 -2.33
C LEU A 182 12.00 -27.98 -0.84
N THR A 183 13.20 -28.40 -0.48
CA THR A 183 13.74 -28.21 0.87
C THR A 183 14.20 -26.76 1.06
N ARG A 184 14.29 -26.27 2.31
CA ARG A 184 14.78 -24.92 2.63
C ARG A 184 16.14 -24.60 1.98
N SER A 185 17.04 -25.58 1.87
CA SER A 185 18.33 -25.45 1.18
C SER A 185 18.20 -25.31 -0.35
N ALA A 186 17.23 -25.99 -0.97
CA ALA A 186 16.92 -25.82 -2.39
C ALA A 186 16.33 -24.42 -2.67
N CYS A 187 15.56 -23.85 -1.74
CA CYS A 187 15.04 -22.49 -1.85
C CYS A 187 16.16 -21.43 -1.78
N SER A 188 17.13 -21.56 -0.86
CA SER A 188 18.30 -20.66 -0.81
C SER A 188 19.15 -20.77 -2.09
N ALA A 189 19.29 -21.97 -2.67
CA ALA A 189 19.99 -22.17 -3.94
C ALA A 189 19.25 -21.55 -5.14
N CYS A 190 17.92 -21.68 -5.20
CA CYS A 190 17.09 -21.02 -6.22
C CYS A 190 17.19 -19.49 -6.09
N TRP A 191 17.17 -18.98 -4.85
CA TRP A 191 17.34 -17.56 -4.55
C TRP A 191 18.70 -17.01 -5.04
N LYS A 192 19.79 -17.75 -4.81
CA LYS A 192 21.12 -17.37 -5.31
C LYS A 192 21.22 -17.41 -6.83
N SER A 193 20.42 -18.22 -7.51
CA SER A 193 20.32 -18.24 -8.97
C SER A 193 19.63 -16.99 -9.51
N TRP A 194 18.58 -16.51 -8.83
CA TRP A 194 17.79 -15.33 -9.23
C TRP A 194 18.57 -14.00 -9.17
N LYS A 195 19.65 -13.94 -8.37
CA LYS A 195 20.53 -12.75 -8.27
C LYS A 195 21.53 -12.58 -9.43
N LYS A 196 21.69 -13.56 -10.33
CA LYS A 196 22.61 -13.49 -11.49
C LYS A 196 21.89 -13.13 -12.77
#